data_AF-A0A165M9E6-F1
#
_entry.id   AF-A0A165M9E6-F1
#
_cell.length_a   1.000
_cell.length_b   1.000
_cell.length_c   1.000
_cell.angle_alpha   90.00
_cell.angle_beta   90.00
_cell.angle_gamma   90.00
#
_symmetry.space_group_name_H-M   'P 1'
#
loop_
_entity.id
_entity.type
_entity.pdbx_description
1 polymer ?
#
loop_
_entity_poly.entity_id
_entity_poly.type
_entity_poly.pdbx_seq_one_letter_code
_entity_poly.pdbx_strand_id
1 'polypeptide(L)'
;MVCVLRTRGQWSDDSLYSINRSYRLLETHLLSTVAISLTLLDWYFQLPRHAPHLGVQQVVKALCDPHNHLYQQYLCDQFTLAFDTFLAIQHEVESRVKVLLNRSQPHWRVKNSCPVCRYKLDDEPVLIIPGMFAYNGNFALKRSAAAGTADKRIFVSDYKIKDKSIDLYANGASATVDDVNIEELNKSG
;
A
#
# COMPACT_ATOMS: atom_id res chain seq x y z
N MET A 1 10.18 -18.05 -3.58
CA MET A 1 9.19 -17.78 -4.65
C MET A 1 9.68 -16.55 -5.40
N VAL A 2 9.96 -16.68 -6.69
CA VAL A 2 10.59 -15.65 -7.55
C VAL A 2 9.49 -15.00 -8.39
N CYS A 3 9.43 -13.67 -8.44
CA CYS A 3 8.54 -12.98 -9.37
C CYS A 3 9.26 -12.86 -10.72
N VAL A 4 8.72 -13.52 -11.75
CA VAL A 4 9.30 -13.57 -13.10
C VAL A 4 8.48 -12.66 -14.00
N LEU A 5 9.11 -11.67 -14.62
CA LEU A 5 8.45 -10.75 -15.57
C LEU A 5 8.98 -10.93 -16.99
N ARG A 6 8.04 -10.87 -17.93
CA ARG A 6 8.20 -11.20 -19.35
C ARG A 6 8.76 -10.02 -20.15
N THR A 7 9.70 -10.28 -21.06
CA THR A 7 10.07 -9.35 -22.14
C THR A 7 9.51 -9.83 -23.49
N ARG A 8 9.10 -8.88 -24.34
CA ARG A 8 8.98 -9.08 -25.80
C ARG A 8 10.39 -8.96 -26.37
N GLY A 9 10.83 -9.99 -27.10
CA GLY A 9 12.25 -10.30 -27.27
C GLY A 9 13.03 -9.46 -28.28
N GLN A 10 14.36 -9.67 -28.26
CA GLN A 10 15.21 -9.98 -29.41
C GLN A 10 16.58 -10.47 -28.89
N TRP A 11 17.15 -11.45 -29.57
CA TRP A 11 18.35 -12.21 -29.17
C TRP A 11 19.66 -11.52 -29.57
N SER A 12 20.70 -11.65 -28.73
CA SER A 12 22.08 -11.91 -29.17
C SER A 12 22.80 -12.72 -28.08
N ASP A 13 23.39 -13.85 -28.48
CA ASP A 13 24.08 -14.82 -27.63
C ASP A 13 25.25 -14.20 -26.83
N ASP A 14 25.34 -14.53 -25.53
CA ASP A 14 26.57 -15.10 -24.95
C ASP A 14 26.46 -15.39 -23.43
N SER A 15 26.91 -16.60 -23.09
CA SER A 15 27.39 -17.07 -21.78
C SER A 15 26.41 -17.36 -20.63
N LEU A 16 26.37 -18.66 -20.35
CA LEU A 16 25.74 -19.36 -19.23
C LEU A 16 26.44 -19.03 -17.90
N TYR A 17 25.70 -18.50 -16.92
CA TYR A 17 26.06 -18.62 -15.50
C TYR A 17 24.81 -18.90 -14.65
N SER A 18 24.51 -20.18 -14.46
CA SER A 18 23.49 -20.65 -13.52
C SER A 18 24.15 -21.10 -12.21
N ILE A 19 23.87 -20.40 -11.11
CA ILE A 19 24.12 -20.90 -9.75
C ILE A 19 22.83 -20.71 -8.94
N ASN A 20 21.99 -21.75 -8.87
CA ASN A 20 21.73 -22.46 -7.61
C ASN A 20 20.67 -23.58 -7.74
N ARG A 21 20.88 -24.57 -6.90
CA ARG A 21 20.34 -25.93 -6.89
C ARG A 21 18.97 -25.98 -6.18
N SER A 22 18.09 -26.84 -6.71
CA SER A 22 17.10 -27.63 -5.94
C SER A 22 15.69 -27.09 -5.66
N TYR A 23 14.86 -26.86 -6.70
CA TYR A 23 13.49 -27.41 -6.76
C TYR A 23 13.00 -27.40 -8.22
N ARG A 24 12.93 -28.59 -8.84
CA ARG A 24 12.45 -28.78 -10.21
C ARG A 24 10.92 -28.72 -10.25
N LEU A 25 10.37 -27.73 -10.96
CA LEU A 25 9.05 -27.84 -11.59
C LEU A 25 9.28 -27.83 -13.11
N LEU A 26 8.59 -28.73 -13.80
CA LEU A 26 8.75 -29.02 -15.23
C LEU A 26 8.46 -27.79 -16.12
N GLU A 27 9.48 -27.45 -16.92
CA GLU A 27 9.48 -27.11 -18.35
C GLU A 27 8.35 -26.24 -18.95
N THR A 28 8.62 -24.93 -19.04
CA THR A 28 8.73 -24.24 -20.34
C THR A 28 9.83 -23.18 -20.23
N HIS A 29 10.91 -23.31 -21.00
CA HIS A 29 12.02 -22.37 -21.08
C HIS A 29 11.59 -21.06 -21.76
N LEU A 30 10.97 -20.16 -21.00
CA LEU A 30 10.98 -18.73 -21.29
C LEU A 30 12.16 -18.16 -20.50
N LEU A 31 13.28 -17.89 -21.17
CA LEU A 31 14.46 -17.30 -20.53
C LEU A 31 14.06 -15.95 -19.94
N SER A 32 13.76 -15.92 -18.64
CA SER A 32 13.59 -14.68 -17.91
C SER A 32 14.97 -14.06 -17.77
N THR A 33 15.22 -12.98 -18.49
CA THR A 33 16.50 -12.26 -18.41
C THR A 33 16.73 -11.69 -17.00
N VAL A 34 15.66 -11.42 -16.25
CA VAL A 34 15.73 -10.79 -14.92
C VAL A 34 14.75 -11.47 -13.97
N ALA A 35 15.24 -11.84 -12.79
CA ALA A 35 14.47 -12.39 -11.69
C ALA A 35 14.57 -11.47 -10.48
N ILE A 36 13.44 -11.10 -9.88
CA ILE A 36 13.39 -10.18 -8.73
C ILE A 36 12.94 -10.97 -7.49
N SER A 37 13.73 -10.87 -6.42
CA SER A 37 13.41 -11.53 -5.16
C SER A 37 12.26 -10.83 -4.42
N LEU A 38 11.36 -11.61 -3.82
CA LEU A 38 10.31 -11.07 -2.94
C LEU A 38 10.90 -10.37 -1.70
N THR A 39 12.04 -10.85 -1.17
CA THR A 39 12.71 -10.18 -0.04
C THR A 39 13.25 -8.80 -0.42
N LEU A 40 13.65 -8.62 -1.68
CA LEU A 40 14.07 -7.31 -2.18
C LEU A 40 12.88 -6.36 -2.32
N LEU A 41 11.74 -6.87 -2.80
CA LEU A 41 10.50 -6.08 -2.90
C LEU A 41 9.97 -5.69 -1.51
N ASP A 42 10.03 -6.60 -0.55
CA ASP A 42 9.67 -6.31 0.85
C ASP A 42 10.65 -5.29 1.46
N TRP A 43 11.95 -5.44 1.26
CA TRP A 43 12.92 -4.42 1.69
C TRP A 43 12.61 -3.05 1.08
N TYR A 44 12.32 -3.00 -0.23
CA TYR A 44 11.94 -1.75 -0.91
C TYR A 44 10.61 -1.18 -0.39
N PHE A 45 9.63 -2.02 -0.03
CA PHE A 45 8.38 -1.58 0.59
C PHE A 45 8.61 -0.84 1.92
N GLN A 46 9.64 -1.23 2.66
CA GLN A 46 9.98 -0.67 3.96
C GLN A 46 10.85 0.59 3.84
N LEU A 47 11.58 0.75 2.74
CA LEU A 47 12.59 1.78 2.50
C LEU A 47 12.07 3.22 2.60
N PRO A 48 10.88 3.58 2.05
CA PRO A 48 10.35 4.95 2.15
C PRO A 48 10.11 5.43 3.58
N ARG A 49 10.03 4.52 4.57
CA ARG A 49 9.89 4.89 6.00
C ARG A 49 11.14 5.56 6.57
N HIS A 50 12.31 5.24 6.02
CA HIS A 50 13.60 5.77 6.46
C HIS A 50 14.18 6.76 5.44
N ALA A 51 13.94 6.54 4.15
CA ALA A 51 14.49 7.34 3.07
C ALA A 51 13.42 7.63 1.98
N PRO A 52 12.49 8.57 2.21
CA PRO A 52 11.40 8.87 1.26
C PRO A 52 11.89 9.47 -0.07
N HIS A 53 13.12 9.99 -0.11
CA HIS A 53 13.72 10.55 -1.33
C HIS A 53 14.31 9.46 -2.25
N LEU A 54 14.41 8.22 -1.78
CA LEU A 54 15.02 7.13 -2.51
C LEU A 54 14.00 6.45 -3.42
N GLY A 55 13.95 6.88 -4.68
CA GLY A 55 13.03 6.34 -5.69
C GLY A 55 13.52 5.04 -6.35
N VAL A 56 12.62 4.37 -7.07
CA VAL A 56 12.87 3.11 -7.79
C VAL A 56 14.15 3.17 -8.64
N GLN A 57 14.35 4.24 -9.40
CA GLN A 57 15.49 4.36 -10.30
C GLN A 57 16.83 4.26 -9.57
N GLN A 58 16.97 4.87 -8.40
CA GLN A 58 18.20 4.84 -7.63
C GLN A 58 18.44 3.45 -7.05
N VAL A 59 17.38 2.77 -6.62
CA VAL A 59 17.45 1.38 -6.15
C VAL A 59 17.87 0.45 -7.28
N VAL A 60 17.27 0.57 -8.46
CA VAL A 60 17.65 -0.27 -9.62
C VAL A 60 19.10 -0.02 -10.03
N LYS A 61 19.59 1.22 -10.03
CA LYS A 61 21.01 1.52 -10.26
C LYS A 61 21.91 0.83 -9.23
N ALA A 62 21.59 0.98 -7.94
CA ALA A 62 22.34 0.34 -6.86
C ALA A 62 22.31 -1.20 -6.93
N LEU A 63 21.30 -1.80 -7.54
CA LEU A 63 21.25 -3.24 -7.82
C LEU A 63 22.09 -3.62 -9.04
N CYS A 64 22.24 -2.73 -10.02
CA CYS A 64 23.05 -2.99 -11.21
C CYS A 64 24.56 -3.03 -10.90
N ASP A 65 25.04 -2.19 -9.96
CA ASP A 65 26.47 -2.07 -9.65
C ASP A 65 27.09 -3.40 -9.16
N PRO A 66 26.51 -4.15 -8.18
CA PRO A 66 27.06 -5.44 -7.74
C PRO A 66 26.98 -6.54 -8.80
N HIS A 67 26.05 -6.41 -9.76
CA HIS A 67 25.87 -7.38 -10.84
C HIS A 67 26.71 -7.04 -12.08
N ASN A 68 27.53 -5.98 -12.02
CA ASN A 68 28.33 -5.48 -13.14
C ASN A 68 27.48 -5.29 -14.41
N HIS A 69 26.23 -4.84 -14.23
CA HIS A 69 25.29 -4.64 -15.32
C HIS A 69 25.09 -3.15 -15.56
N LEU A 70 24.93 -2.75 -16.82
CA LEU A 70 24.63 -1.36 -17.12
C LEU A 70 23.17 -1.07 -16.79
N TYR A 71 22.93 0.08 -16.17
CA TYR A 71 21.58 0.57 -15.96
C TYR A 71 20.85 0.72 -17.30
N GLN A 72 19.71 0.05 -17.43
CA GLN A 72 18.81 0.14 -18.58
C GLN A 72 17.41 0.50 -18.10
N GLN A 73 16.72 1.38 -18.84
CA GLN A 73 15.41 1.89 -18.42
C GLN A 73 14.36 0.78 -18.23
N TYR A 74 14.41 -0.29 -19.03
CA TYR A 74 13.47 -1.41 -18.88
C TYR A 74 13.60 -2.14 -17.54
N LEU A 75 14.77 -2.08 -16.88
CA LEU A 75 14.95 -2.68 -15.55
C LEU A 75 14.13 -1.94 -14.50
N CYS A 76 14.00 -0.62 -14.62
CA CYS A 76 13.08 0.18 -13.80
C CYS A 76 11.62 -0.19 -14.07
N ASP A 77 11.25 -0.35 -15.33
CA ASP A 77 9.88 -0.70 -15.71
C ASP A 77 9.51 -2.09 -15.17
N GLN A 78 10.41 -3.07 -15.32
CA GLN A 78 10.26 -4.42 -14.75
C GLN A 78 10.19 -4.39 -13.23
N PHE A 79 11.08 -3.67 -12.57
CA PHE A 79 11.05 -3.55 -11.11
C PHE A 79 9.76 -2.92 -10.61
N THR A 80 9.31 -1.84 -11.28
CA THR A 80 8.05 -1.16 -10.93
C THR A 80 6.86 -2.10 -11.09
N LEU A 81 6.79 -2.83 -12.20
CA LEU A 81 5.74 -3.82 -12.44
C LEU A 81 5.77 -4.96 -11.41
N ALA A 82 6.95 -5.44 -11.03
CA ALA A 82 7.11 -6.48 -10.02
C ALA A 82 6.63 -5.99 -8.65
N PHE A 83 7.00 -4.75 -8.31
CA PHE A 83 6.61 -4.12 -7.06
C PHE A 83 5.10 -3.88 -6.99
N ASP A 84 4.48 -3.39 -8.07
CA ASP A 84 3.03 -3.24 -8.16
C ASP A 84 2.31 -4.58 -7.98
N THR A 85 2.83 -5.64 -8.60
CA THR A 85 2.29 -7.01 -8.45
C THR A 85 2.44 -7.51 -7.01
N PHE A 86 3.59 -7.24 -6.38
CA PHE A 86 3.84 -7.56 -4.97
C PHE A 86 2.85 -6.85 -4.05
N LEU A 87 2.59 -5.55 -4.24
CA LEU A 87 1.61 -4.79 -3.48
C LEU A 87 0.19 -5.33 -3.66
N ALA A 88 -0.19 -5.71 -4.89
CA ALA A 88 -1.49 -6.32 -5.15
C ALA A 88 -1.67 -7.65 -4.39
N ILE A 89 -0.62 -8.48 -4.34
CA ILE A 89 -0.62 -9.72 -3.55
C ILE A 89 -0.76 -9.42 -2.06
N GLN A 90 0.01 -8.46 -1.53
CA GLN A 90 -0.06 -8.07 -0.12
C GLN A 90 -1.47 -7.59 0.26
N HIS A 91 -2.10 -6.74 -0.57
CA HIS A 91 -3.45 -6.25 -0.33
C HIS A 91 -4.50 -7.38 -0.35
N GLU A 92 -4.39 -8.33 -1.28
CA GLU A 92 -5.29 -9.47 -1.36
C GLU A 92 -5.15 -10.39 -0.14
N VAL A 93 -3.92 -10.66 0.30
CA VAL A 93 -3.65 -11.42 1.53
C VAL A 93 -4.25 -10.70 2.74
N GLU A 94 -4.01 -9.39 2.88
CA GLU A 94 -4.57 -8.60 3.98
C GLU A 94 -6.11 -8.61 3.97
N SER A 95 -6.72 -8.52 2.78
CA SER A 95 -8.17 -8.61 2.60
C SER A 95 -8.73 -9.93 3.10
N ARG A 96 -8.11 -11.06 2.69
CA ARG A 96 -8.51 -12.40 3.15
C ARG A 96 -8.34 -12.57 4.64
N VAL A 97 -7.23 -12.09 5.20
CA VAL A 97 -6.97 -12.12 6.65
C VAL A 97 -8.03 -11.31 7.41
N LYS A 98 -8.42 -10.13 6.91
CA LYS A 98 -9.50 -9.34 7.50
C LYS A 98 -10.82 -10.10 7.52
N VAL A 99 -11.19 -10.75 6.41
CA VAL A 99 -12.41 -11.55 6.33
C VAL A 99 -12.37 -12.71 7.33
N LEU A 100 -11.27 -13.47 7.36
CA LEU A 100 -11.12 -14.62 8.27
C LEU A 100 -11.17 -14.21 9.75
N LEU A 101 -10.67 -13.03 10.09
CA LEU A 101 -10.69 -12.49 11.44
C LEU A 101 -11.99 -11.72 11.78
N ASN A 102 -13.02 -11.79 10.91
CA ASN A 102 -14.28 -11.05 11.05
C ASN A 102 -14.10 -9.52 11.16
N ARG A 103 -13.06 -8.98 10.52
CA ARG A 103 -12.68 -7.55 10.52
C ARG A 103 -13.15 -6.78 9.29
N SER A 104 -13.96 -7.41 8.45
CA SER A 104 -14.49 -6.83 7.20
C SER A 104 -15.76 -6.00 7.38
N GLN A 105 -16.30 -5.89 8.60
CA GLN A 105 -17.52 -5.14 8.86
C GLN A 105 -17.32 -3.62 8.67
N PRO A 106 -18.36 -2.88 8.22
CA PRO A 106 -18.30 -1.42 8.16
C PRO A 106 -17.89 -0.81 9.50
N HIS A 107 -16.94 0.14 9.44
CA HIS A 107 -16.40 0.83 10.62
C HIS A 107 -15.74 -0.09 11.66
N TRP A 108 -15.39 -1.34 11.32
CA TRP A 108 -14.78 -2.30 12.25
C TRP A 108 -13.59 -1.71 13.00
N ARG A 109 -12.70 -0.99 12.29
CA ARG A 109 -11.52 -0.36 12.91
C ARG A 109 -11.88 0.69 13.95
N VAL A 110 -12.92 1.50 13.72
CA VAL A 110 -13.31 2.54 14.68
C VAL A 110 -13.94 1.88 15.92
N LYS A 111 -14.76 0.85 15.71
CA LYS A 111 -15.43 0.08 16.77
C LYS A 111 -14.45 -0.74 17.62
N ASN A 112 -13.38 -1.24 17.01
CA ASN A 112 -12.35 -2.08 17.66
C ASN A 112 -11.00 -1.35 17.79
N SER A 113 -10.99 -0.02 17.70
CA SER A 113 -9.79 0.79 17.96
C SER A 113 -9.46 0.77 19.45
N CYS A 114 -8.34 1.40 19.84
CA CYS A 114 -7.81 1.40 21.20
C CYS A 114 -8.93 1.43 22.27
N PRO A 115 -9.11 0.33 23.05
CA PRO A 115 -10.19 0.25 24.02
C PRO A 115 -10.18 1.44 24.98
N VAL A 116 -9.01 1.82 25.48
CA VAL A 116 -8.84 2.95 26.42
C VAL A 116 -9.30 4.29 25.82
N CYS A 117 -9.14 4.48 24.50
CA CYS A 117 -9.53 5.73 23.84
C CYS A 117 -11.02 5.80 23.47
N ARG A 118 -11.77 4.70 23.57
CA ARG A 118 -13.17 4.61 23.14
C ARG A 118 -14.10 4.00 24.20
N TYR A 119 -13.55 3.59 25.34
CA TYR A 119 -14.30 3.07 26.46
C TYR A 119 -15.18 4.18 27.04
N LYS A 120 -16.49 3.96 27.06
CA LYS A 120 -17.45 4.84 27.73
C LYS A 120 -17.81 4.20 29.08
N LEU A 121 -17.87 5.01 30.14
CA LEU A 121 -18.44 4.56 31.41
C LEU A 121 -19.96 4.77 31.40
N ASP A 122 -20.69 3.92 32.14
CA ASP A 122 -22.16 3.98 32.22
C ASP A 122 -22.67 5.35 32.72
N ASP A 123 -21.89 6.02 33.57
CA ASP A 123 -22.20 7.34 34.15
C ASP A 123 -21.47 8.52 33.48
N GLU A 124 -20.84 8.31 32.32
CA GLU A 124 -20.12 9.38 31.63
C GLU A 124 -21.09 10.37 30.94
N PRO A 125 -20.94 11.69 31.12
CA PRO A 125 -21.77 12.66 30.42
C PRO A 125 -21.58 12.57 28.90
N VAL A 126 -22.67 12.63 28.14
CA VAL A 126 -22.62 12.61 26.68
C VAL A 126 -21.87 13.83 26.16
N LEU A 127 -20.65 13.61 25.67
CA LEU A 127 -19.85 14.65 25.02
C LEU A 127 -20.40 14.94 23.61
N ILE A 128 -20.55 16.23 23.29
CA ILE A 128 -20.92 16.69 21.93
C ILE A 128 -19.88 16.21 20.91
N ILE A 129 -18.60 16.20 21.31
CA ILE A 129 -17.49 15.66 20.53
C ILE A 129 -16.84 14.54 21.37
N PRO A 130 -17.10 13.26 21.07
CA PRO A 130 -16.68 12.13 21.90
C PRO A 130 -15.16 11.82 21.85
N GLY A 131 -14.36 12.69 21.23
CA GLY A 131 -12.92 12.55 21.17
C GLY A 131 -12.32 13.38 20.03
N MET A 132 -11.17 13.99 20.30
CA MET A 132 -10.37 14.70 19.30
C MET A 132 -9.08 13.91 19.05
N PHE A 133 -8.90 13.44 17.82
CA PHE A 133 -7.71 12.71 17.43
C PHE A 133 -6.77 13.61 16.63
N ALA A 134 -5.65 14.00 17.23
CA ALA A 134 -4.58 14.70 16.54
C ALA A 134 -3.60 13.68 15.93
N TYR A 135 -3.81 13.32 14.66
CA TYR A 135 -2.87 12.49 13.92
C TYR A 135 -1.95 13.34 13.05
N ASN A 136 -0.64 13.25 13.25
CA ASN A 136 0.33 13.76 12.27
C ASN A 136 0.46 12.76 11.11
N GLY A 137 -0.59 12.61 10.30
CA GLY A 137 -0.65 11.69 9.16
C GLY A 137 0.21 12.10 7.97
N ASN A 138 1.30 12.83 8.21
CA ASN A 138 2.12 13.46 7.18
C ASN A 138 1.26 14.25 6.16
N PHE A 139 0.26 14.99 6.69
CA PHE A 139 -0.71 15.73 5.90
C PHE A 139 -0.07 16.83 5.02
N ALA A 140 1.18 17.21 5.28
CA ALA A 140 1.91 18.16 4.46
C ALA A 140 2.06 17.67 3.00
N LEU A 141 2.29 16.38 2.78
CA LEU A 141 2.39 15.81 1.42
C LEU A 141 1.04 15.80 0.68
N LYS A 142 -0.08 15.79 1.41
CA LYS A 142 -1.44 15.86 0.82
C LYS A 142 -1.82 17.28 0.37
N ARG A 143 -1.07 18.31 0.76
CA ARG A 143 -1.33 19.71 0.38
C ARG A 143 -0.71 20.12 -0.96
N SER A 144 0.01 19.23 -1.64
CA SER A 144 0.42 19.49 -3.03
C SER A 144 -0.82 19.48 -3.93
N ALA A 145 -0.95 20.47 -4.82
CA ALA A 145 -2.02 20.47 -5.83
C ALA A 145 -1.99 19.22 -6.74
N ALA A 146 -0.84 18.53 -6.79
CA ALA A 146 -0.67 17.27 -7.52
C ALA A 146 -0.83 16.02 -6.63
N ALA A 147 -1.19 16.16 -5.34
CA ALA A 147 -1.33 15.03 -4.45
C ALA A 147 -2.48 14.12 -4.91
N GLY A 148 -2.15 12.86 -5.21
CA GLY A 148 -3.13 11.88 -5.67
C GLY A 148 -3.56 12.02 -7.14
N THR A 149 -2.97 12.93 -7.93
CA THR A 149 -3.25 13.06 -9.38
C THR A 149 -2.25 12.33 -10.27
N ALA A 150 -1.07 12.00 -9.73
CA ALA A 150 -0.01 11.33 -10.48
C ALA A 150 -0.33 9.86 -10.83
N ASP A 151 -1.07 9.17 -9.96
CA ASP A 151 -1.51 7.79 -10.19
C ASP A 151 -3.02 7.77 -10.47
N LYS A 152 -3.42 7.21 -11.62
CA LYS A 152 -4.83 7.08 -12.01
C LYS A 152 -5.53 5.93 -11.28
N ARG A 153 -4.78 5.05 -10.62
CA ARG A 153 -5.33 3.89 -9.91
C ARG A 153 -6.13 4.34 -8.70
N ILE A 154 -7.28 3.70 -8.50
CA ILE A 154 -8.15 3.96 -7.36
C ILE A 154 -7.69 3.08 -6.20
N PHE A 155 -7.14 3.69 -5.17
CA PHE A 155 -6.83 2.99 -3.91
C PHE A 155 -8.13 2.74 -3.14
N VAL A 156 -8.68 1.53 -3.25
CA VAL A 156 -9.86 1.12 -2.48
C VAL A 156 -9.43 0.85 -1.04
N SER A 157 -9.77 1.78 -0.16
CA SER A 157 -9.43 1.68 1.25
C SER A 157 -10.51 2.28 2.13
N ASP A 158 -10.83 1.57 3.20
CA ASP A 158 -11.67 2.03 4.30
C ASP A 158 -10.97 3.07 5.20
N TYR A 159 -9.69 3.41 4.93
CA TYR A 159 -9.01 4.57 5.52
C TYR A 159 -9.35 5.89 4.82
N LYS A 160 -9.86 5.87 3.58
CA LYS A 160 -10.18 7.11 2.84
C LYS A 160 -11.64 7.49 3.07
N ILE A 161 -11.86 8.68 3.62
CA ILE A 161 -13.18 9.32 3.67
C ILE A 161 -13.51 9.82 2.26
N LYS A 162 -14.78 9.69 1.84
CA LYS A 162 -15.22 10.16 0.51
C LYS A 162 -15.02 11.68 0.41
N ASP A 163 -14.50 12.15 -0.73
CA ASP A 163 -14.19 13.57 -0.94
C ASP A 163 -15.44 14.45 -0.72
N LYS A 164 -16.61 14.00 -1.22
CA LYS A 164 -17.92 14.67 -0.98
C LYS A 164 -18.24 14.95 0.49
N SER A 165 -17.86 14.04 1.41
CA SER A 165 -18.10 14.25 2.85
C SER A 165 -17.08 15.18 3.51
N ILE A 166 -15.91 15.36 2.90
CA ILE A 166 -14.89 16.31 3.37
C ILE A 166 -15.27 17.73 2.93
N ASP A 167 -15.77 17.87 1.70
CA ASP A 167 -16.17 19.16 1.10
C ASP A 167 -17.28 19.87 1.89
N LEU A 168 -18.10 19.12 2.64
CA LEU A 168 -19.08 19.66 3.59
C LEU A 168 -18.45 20.61 4.61
N TYR A 169 -17.19 20.39 4.97
CA TYR A 169 -16.46 21.14 5.98
C TYR A 169 -15.50 22.18 5.41
N ALA A 170 -15.40 22.31 4.08
CA ALA A 170 -14.43 23.19 3.41
C ALA A 170 -14.62 24.68 3.75
N ASN A 171 -15.86 25.10 4.02
CA ASN A 171 -16.22 26.50 4.21
C ASN A 171 -16.48 26.91 5.67
N GLY A 172 -16.13 26.06 6.65
CA GLY A 172 -16.31 26.36 8.08
C GLY A 172 -17.76 26.57 8.53
N ALA A 173 -18.73 26.41 7.64
CA ALA A 173 -20.14 26.48 7.97
C ALA A 173 -20.53 25.22 8.75
N SER A 174 -21.27 25.42 9.84
CA SER A 174 -21.85 24.38 10.67
C SER A 174 -22.71 23.44 9.82
N ALA A 175 -22.13 22.34 9.36
CA ALA A 175 -22.91 21.24 8.83
C ALA A 175 -23.88 20.82 9.94
N THR A 176 -25.19 21.00 9.73
CA THR A 176 -26.19 20.34 10.55
C THR A 176 -25.95 18.84 10.38
N VAL A 177 -25.79 18.15 11.49
CA VAL A 177 -25.47 16.72 11.54
C VAL A 177 -26.73 15.94 11.15
N ASP A 178 -27.14 16.04 9.89
CA ASP A 178 -28.36 15.40 9.41
C ASP A 178 -28.08 14.06 8.70
N ASP A 179 -26.82 13.78 8.32
CA ASP A 179 -26.44 12.57 7.58
C ASP A 179 -25.72 11.49 8.40
N VAL A 180 -25.48 11.74 9.69
CA VAL A 180 -24.95 10.72 10.61
C VAL A 180 -25.95 10.56 11.73
N ASN A 181 -26.83 9.57 11.60
CA ASN A 181 -27.68 9.17 12.72
C ASN A 181 -26.76 8.69 13.86
N ILE A 182 -26.58 9.54 14.87
CA ILE A 182 -25.70 9.32 16.02
C ILE A 182 -26.10 8.02 16.75
N GLU A 183 -27.36 7.60 16.64
CA GLU A 183 -27.85 6.33 17.18
C GLU A 183 -27.16 5.10 16.56
N GLU A 184 -26.75 5.14 15.29
CA GLU A 184 -26.04 4.02 14.64
C GLU A 184 -24.58 3.91 15.08
N LEU A 185 -23.96 5.03 15.45
CA LEU A 185 -22.61 5.07 16.02
C LEU A 185 -22.58 4.66 17.51
N ASN A 186 -23.69 4.86 18.22
CA ASN A 186 -23.86 4.42 19.60
C ASN A 186 -24.30 2.95 19.71
N LYS A 187 -24.72 2.30 18.61
CA LYS A 187 -25.10 0.88 18.55
C LYS A 187 -23.92 -0.07 18.37
N SER A 188 -22.73 0.23 18.89
CA SER A 188 -21.61 -0.69 18.80
C SER A 188 -20.87 -0.87 20.12
N GLY A 189 -20.99 -2.08 20.66
CA GLY A 189 -20.21 -2.60 21.78
C GLY A 189 -20.95 -2.47 23.08
#